data_AF-A0A4Q5X2P7-F1
#
_entry.id   AF-A0A4Q5X2P7-F1
#
_cell.length_a   1.000
_cell.length_b   1.000
_cell.length_c   1.000
_cell.angle_alpha   90.00
_cell.angle_beta   90.00
_cell.angle_gamma   90.00
#
_symmetry.space_group_name_H-M   'P 1'
#
loop_
_entity.id
_entity.type
_entity.pdbx_description
1 polymer ?
#
loop_
_entity_poly.entity_id
_entity_poly.type
_entity_poly.pdbx_seq_one_letter_code
_entity_poly.pdbx_strand_id
1 'polypeptide(L)' 'MSLDPLRDRFEGVDTDGNGKIDQGEMATLLDALGAGFSDAQVRAAFAAIDVDGSGQIELEEFRAWWQGR' A
#
# COMPACT_ATOMS: atom_id res chain seq x y z
N MET A 1 10.59 -14.17 -15.58
CA MET A 1 10.12 -14.29 -14.19
C MET A 1 10.64 -13.05 -13.48
N SER A 2 9.84 -12.00 -13.32
CA SER A 2 10.28 -10.82 -12.58
C SER A 2 10.33 -11.21 -11.11
N LEU A 3 11.54 -11.31 -10.56
CA LEU A 3 11.82 -11.75 -9.19
C LEU A 3 11.80 -10.55 -8.25
N ASP A 4 10.75 -9.74 -8.32
CA ASP A 4 10.55 -8.63 -7.41
C ASP A 4 9.54 -9.09 -6.36
N PRO A 5 9.98 -9.67 -5.23
CA PRO A 5 9.06 -10.11 -4.17
C PRO A 5 8.20 -8.96 -3.64
N LEU A 6 8.68 -7.73 -3.82
CA LEU A 6 7.93 -6.51 -3.54
C LEU A 6 6.76 -6.32 -4.51
N ARG A 7 6.95 -6.65 -5.79
CA ARG A 7 5.93 -6.54 -6.83
C ARG A 7 4.81 -7.54 -6.61
N ASP A 8 5.14 -8.78 -6.29
CA ASP A 8 4.14 -9.80 -5.93
C ASP A 8 3.29 -9.37 -4.72
N ARG A 9 3.95 -8.78 -3.71
CA ARG A 9 3.24 -8.22 -2.55
C ARG A 9 2.37 -7.03 -2.94
N PHE A 10 2.85 -6.17 -3.82
CA PHE A 10 2.15 -4.98 -4.30
C PHE A 10 0.94 -5.35 -5.16
N GLU A 11 1.09 -6.28 -6.11
CA GLU A 11 0.00 -6.83 -6.94
C GLU A 11 -1.05 -7.58 -6.11
N GLY A 12 -0.69 -8.07 -4.91
CA GLY A 12 -1.66 -8.61 -3.96
C GLY A 12 -2.51 -7.55 -3.25
N VAL A 13 -2.13 -6.27 -3.35
CA VAL A 13 -2.86 -5.12 -2.77
C VAL A 13 -3.57 -4.31 -3.86
N ASP A 14 -2.85 -4.00 -4.93
CA ASP A 14 -3.34 -3.31 -6.13
C ASP A 14 -4.36 -4.21 -6.82
N THR A 15 -5.64 -3.96 -6.51
CA THR A 15 -6.76 -4.83 -6.89
C THR A 15 -7.26 -4.45 -8.28
N ASP A 16 -7.07 -3.19 -8.68
CA ASP A 16 -7.41 -2.66 -10.00
C ASP A 16 -6.27 -2.83 -11.03
N GLY A 17 -5.04 -3.05 -10.56
CA GLY A 17 -3.87 -3.32 -11.41
C GLY A 17 -3.33 -2.06 -12.08
N ASN A 18 -3.55 -0.89 -11.47
CA ASN A 18 -3.12 0.40 -12.03
C ASN A 18 -1.65 0.72 -11.72
N GLY A 19 -0.97 -0.10 -10.91
CA GLY A 19 0.41 0.11 -10.48
C GLY A 19 0.57 1.07 -9.30
N LYS A 20 -0.51 1.40 -8.61
CA LYS A 20 -0.64 2.31 -7.46
C LYS A 20 -1.62 1.70 -6.45
N ILE A 21 -1.50 2.05 -5.19
CA ILE A 21 -2.44 1.63 -4.15
C ILE A 21 -3.17 2.86 -3.63
N ASP A 22 -4.46 2.93 -3.83
CA ASP A 22 -5.27 4.02 -3.27
C ASP A 22 -5.76 3.72 -1.84
N GLN A 23 -6.36 4.71 -1.20
CA GLN A 23 -6.88 4.57 0.17
C GLN A 23 -7.94 3.46 0.28
N GLY A 24 -8.72 3.19 -0.77
CA GLY A 24 -9.75 2.15 -0.77
C GLY A 24 -9.14 0.76 -0.83
N GLU A 25 -8.14 0.57 -1.67
CA GLU A 25 -7.38 -0.69 -1.78
C GLU A 25 -6.59 -0.97 -0.50
N MET A 26 -5.95 0.05 0.07
CA MET A 26 -5.28 -0.05 1.37
C MET A 26 -6.25 -0.42 2.49
N ALA A 27 -7.43 0.20 2.54
CA ALA A 27 -8.45 -0.14 3.54
C ALA A 27 -8.93 -1.59 3.38
N THR A 28 -9.16 -2.03 2.14
CA THR A 28 -9.57 -3.41 1.83
C THR A 28 -8.51 -4.42 2.24
N LEU A 29 -7.23 -4.12 1.99
CA LEU A 29 -6.11 -4.95 2.44
C LEU A 29 -6.05 -5.07 3.96
N LEU A 30 -6.19 -3.93 4.66
CA LEU A 30 -6.12 -3.87 6.11
C LEU A 30 -7.32 -4.57 6.77
N ASP A 31 -8.49 -4.53 6.13
CA ASP A 31 -9.67 -5.31 6.51
C ASP A 31 -9.45 -6.81 6.27
N ALA A 32 -8.89 -7.19 5.11
CA ALA A 32 -8.56 -8.58 4.79
C ALA A 32 -7.49 -9.18 5.71
N LEU A 33 -6.59 -8.36 6.25
CA LEU A 33 -5.63 -8.75 7.29
C LEU A 33 -6.29 -8.96 8.67
N GLY A 34 -7.60 -8.69 8.81
CA GLY A 34 -8.38 -8.95 10.00
C GLY A 34 -8.05 -8.04 11.17
N ALA A 35 -7.40 -6.90 10.91
CA ALA A 35 -6.80 -6.08 11.95
C ALA A 35 -7.74 -4.96 12.46
N GLY A 36 -8.95 -4.83 11.90
CA GLY A 36 -9.97 -3.91 12.41
C GLY A 36 -9.51 -2.46 12.48
N PHE A 37 -8.70 -2.03 11.51
CA PHE A 37 -8.17 -0.68 11.47
C PHE A 37 -9.31 0.32 11.25
N SER A 38 -9.35 1.37 12.06
CA SER A 38 -10.27 2.49 11.85
C SER A 38 -9.78 3.36 10.68
N ASP A 39 -10.67 4.09 10.00
CA ASP A 39 -10.31 5.05 8.93
C ASP A 39 -9.13 5.97 9.30
N ALA A 40 -9.08 6.43 10.55
CA ALA A 40 -8.00 7.27 11.04
C ALA A 40 -6.63 6.55 11.03
N GLN A 41 -6.60 5.26 11.36
CA GLN A 41 -5.39 4.45 11.34
C GLN A 41 -4.97 4.11 9.91
N VAL A 42 -5.94 3.80 9.04
CA VAL A 42 -5.69 3.61 7.61
C VAL A 42 -5.05 4.87 7.02
N ARG A 43 -5.63 6.04 7.28
CA ARG A 43 -5.08 7.33 6.84
C ARG A 43 -3.70 7.61 7.41
N ALA A 44 -3.46 7.30 8.69
CA ALA A 44 -2.15 7.51 9.31
C ALA A 44 -1.07 6.58 8.70
N ALA A 45 -1.42 5.31 8.47
CA ALA A 45 -0.53 4.36 7.80
C ALA A 45 -0.29 4.76 6.34
N PHE A 46 -1.33 5.20 5.65
CA PHE A 46 -1.27 5.69 4.29
C PHE A 46 -0.33 6.90 4.18
N ALA A 47 -0.53 7.92 5.02
CA ALA A 47 0.30 9.12 5.06
C ALA A 47 1.74 8.87 5.52
N ALA A 48 2.02 7.72 6.16
CA ALA A 48 3.38 7.32 6.48
C ALA A 48 4.13 6.70 5.29
N ILE A 49 3.41 6.25 4.27
CA ILE A 49 3.96 5.64 3.06
C ILE A 49 3.91 6.63 1.88
N ASP A 50 2.81 7.35 1.72
CA ASP A 50 2.62 8.44 0.73
C ASP A 50 3.41 9.68 1.17
N VAL A 51 4.69 9.72 0.77
CA VAL A 51 5.63 10.79 1.14
C VAL A 51 5.48 11.98 0.20
N ASP A 52 5.12 11.74 -1.06
CA ASP A 52 4.88 12.81 -2.03
C ASP A 52 3.52 13.49 -1.82
N GLY A 53 2.61 12.86 -1.07
CA GLY A 53 1.27 13.38 -0.82
C GLY A 53 0.39 13.32 -2.06
N SER A 54 0.66 12.35 -2.94
CA SER A 54 -0.05 12.16 -4.19
C SER A 54 -1.48 11.65 -3.97
N GLY A 55 -1.77 11.12 -2.77
CA GLY A 55 -3.02 10.47 -2.42
C GLY A 55 -3.12 9.03 -2.93
N GLN A 56 -2.03 8.50 -3.48
CA GLN A 56 -1.86 7.11 -3.95
C GLN A 56 -0.45 6.64 -3.57
N ILE A 57 -0.31 5.40 -3.13
CA ILE A 57 1.00 4.82 -2.83
C ILE A 57 1.55 4.22 -4.12
N GLU A 58 2.65 4.78 -4.61
CA GLU A 58 3.33 4.27 -5.79
C GLU A 58 4.27 3.11 -5.42
N LEU A 59 4.60 2.25 -6.39
CA LEU A 59 5.52 1.12 -6.16
C LEU A 59 6.86 1.57 -5.56
N GLU A 60 7.35 2.77 -5.95
CA GLU A 60 8.58 3.36 -5.43
C GLU A 60 8.46 3.75 -3.95
N GLU A 61 7.35 4.34 -3.55
CA GLU A 61 7.05 4.71 -2.15
C GLU A 61 6.86 3.47 -1.28
N PHE A 62 6.11 2.49 -1.76
CA PHE A 62 5.94 1.19 -1.09
C PHE A 62 7.29 0.49 -0.92
N ARG A 63 8.16 0.54 -1.94
CA ARG A 63 9.52 -0.01 -1.89
C ARG A 63 10.37 0.69 -0.84
N ALA A 64 10.38 2.02 -0.85
CA ALA A 64 11.16 2.82 0.09
C ALA A 64 10.75 2.52 1.53
N TRP A 65 9.44 2.48 1.80
CA TRP A 65 8.91 2.10 3.11
C TRP A 65 9.26 0.66 3.50
N TRP A 66 9.15 -0.30 2.59
CA TRP A 66 9.45 -1.71 2.87
C TRP A 66 10.93 -1.99 3.14
N GLN A 67 11.83 -1.28 2.45
CA GLN A 67 13.28 -1.42 2.64
C GLN A 67 13.82 -0.57 3.79
N GLY A 68 13.11 0.49 4.19
CA GLY A 68 13.48 1.39 5.29
C GLY A 68 13.16 0.86 6.69
N ARG A 69 13.10 -0.47 6.87
CA ARG A 69 12.84 -1.13 8.15
C ARG A 69 14.06 -1.11 9.08
#